data_AF-A0A172QXU7-F1
#
_entry.id   AF-A0A172QXU7-F1
#
_cell.length_a   1.000
_cell.length_b   1.000
_cell.length_c   1.000
_cell.angle_alpha   90.00
_cell.angle_beta   90.00
_cell.angle_gamma   90.00
#
_symmetry.space_group_name_H-M   'P 1'
#
loop_
_entity.id
_entity.type
_entity.pdbx_description
1 polymer ?
#
loop_
_entity_poly.entity_id
_entity_poly.type
_entity_poly.pdbx_seq_one_letter_code
_entity_poly.pdbx_strand_id
1 'polypeptide(L)'
;MSEFRIATLDDYKTLHPDHDYIPPLVTDDGHVSAIGTAHGRTIPVIGSTRPPIFDVSLNPLDGSQVRIYADEADDVLAVLLGTEYQSQLARCKQIEANYMELSDSDQMGSAGHTMREEFDSEVTLLGMIRGTFAHTARARAQQLVNDKAKASGAWEALTDQERTILEQAADMTSETAPVGIVKEMTIPDPTHPGHTLTGRVGEWGADVDLILNEVDYYPWCEVPPVFSQVTITDTQGNSYVDDSSKLNLRIIRVDSAEELLEDLGELGVISMTVRPAVPVDAIFRPNYAETVQARIDANLSAAADN
;
A
#
# COMPACT_ATOMS: atom_id res chain seq x y z
N MET A 1 -13.00 51.32 17.35
CA MET A 1 -12.45 49.98 17.60
C MET A 1 -13.63 49.03 17.55
N SER A 2 -13.78 48.23 16.49
CA SER A 2 -14.86 47.24 16.45
C SER A 2 -14.49 46.09 17.38
N GLU A 3 -15.37 45.77 18.31
CA GLU A 3 -15.25 44.60 19.16
C GLU A 3 -15.18 43.35 18.26
N PHE A 4 -14.12 42.55 18.44
CA PHE A 4 -14.02 41.26 17.77
C PHE A 4 -15.10 40.35 18.35
N ARG A 5 -16.05 39.92 17.50
CA ARG A 5 -17.02 38.88 17.87
C ARG A 5 -16.26 37.57 18.05
N ILE A 6 -16.36 36.98 19.24
CA ILE A 6 -15.91 35.62 19.49
C ILE A 6 -16.97 34.69 18.87
N ALA A 7 -16.61 33.98 17.79
CA ALA A 7 -17.46 32.96 17.19
C ALA A 7 -17.50 31.73 18.12
N THR A 8 -18.69 31.17 18.31
CA THR A 8 -18.85 29.90 19.04
C THR A 8 -18.43 28.73 18.14
N LEU A 9 -18.21 27.55 18.74
CA LEU A 9 -17.93 26.33 17.97
C LEU A 9 -19.07 26.00 16.98
N ASP A 10 -20.32 26.31 17.33
CA ASP A 10 -21.47 26.13 16.43
C ASP A 10 -21.48 27.18 15.30
N ASP A 11 -21.11 28.44 15.57
CA ASP A 11 -20.92 29.45 14.52
C ASP A 11 -19.80 29.02 13.54
N TYR A 12 -18.73 28.42 14.05
CA TYR A 12 -17.63 27.86 13.25
C TYR A 12 -18.10 26.70 12.37
N LYS A 13 -18.84 25.73 12.92
CA LYS A 13 -19.43 24.59 12.18
C LYS A 13 -20.44 25.03 11.11
N THR A 14 -21.12 26.15 11.33
CA THR A 14 -22.08 26.71 10.37
C THR A 14 -21.39 27.43 9.20
N LEU A 15 -20.18 27.97 9.45
CA LEU A 15 -19.37 28.67 8.44
C LEU A 15 -18.39 27.73 7.71
N HIS A 16 -17.96 26.66 8.37
CA HIS A 16 -17.07 25.61 7.89
C HIS A 16 -17.75 24.25 8.10
N PRO A 17 -18.58 23.79 7.16
CA PRO A 17 -19.21 22.47 7.24
C PRO A 17 -18.22 21.31 7.09
N ASP A 18 -16.91 21.57 7.01
CA ASP A 18 -15.83 20.60 6.71
C ASP A 18 -15.51 19.60 7.84
N HIS A 19 -16.46 19.33 8.73
CA HIS A 19 -16.44 18.09 9.52
C HIS A 19 -17.04 16.90 8.77
N ASP A 20 -17.70 17.15 7.63
CA ASP A 20 -18.26 16.09 6.80
C ASP A 20 -17.25 15.71 5.72
N TYR A 21 -16.66 14.53 5.90
CA TYR A 21 -15.88 13.77 4.93
C TYR A 21 -16.24 14.09 3.47
N ILE A 22 -15.24 14.42 2.64
CA ILE A 22 -15.47 14.55 1.20
C ILE A 22 -15.73 13.15 0.66
N PRO A 23 -16.93 12.85 0.12
CA PRO A 23 -17.17 11.55 -0.49
C PRO A 23 -16.18 11.34 -1.64
N PRO A 24 -15.69 10.11 -1.87
CA PRO A 24 -14.70 9.88 -2.90
C PRO A 24 -15.24 10.30 -4.27
N LEU A 25 -14.42 11.06 -4.99
CA LEU A 25 -14.74 11.56 -6.32
C LEU A 25 -13.96 10.79 -7.37
N VAL A 26 -14.67 10.24 -8.34
CA VAL A 26 -14.10 9.52 -9.49
C VAL A 26 -14.17 10.40 -10.73
N THR A 27 -13.08 10.48 -11.47
CA THR A 27 -12.93 11.30 -12.67
C THR A 27 -12.21 10.53 -13.78
N ASP A 28 -12.40 10.95 -15.02
CA ASP A 28 -11.81 10.34 -16.22
C ASP A 28 -10.59 11.14 -16.76
N ASP A 29 -9.82 11.81 -15.90
CA ASP A 29 -8.67 12.66 -16.24
C ASP A 29 -7.30 12.04 -15.84
N GLY A 30 -7.22 10.71 -15.77
CA GLY A 30 -6.04 9.95 -15.35
C GLY A 30 -4.74 10.34 -16.09
N HIS A 31 -4.82 10.87 -17.31
CA HIS A 31 -3.69 11.37 -18.06
C HIS A 31 -3.08 12.65 -17.47
N VAL A 32 -1.78 12.60 -17.20
CA VAL A 32 -0.94 13.78 -17.14
C VAL A 32 -0.77 14.32 -18.56
N SER A 33 -1.70 15.15 -19.04
CA SER A 33 -1.47 15.88 -20.29
C SER A 33 -0.29 16.86 -20.11
N ALA A 34 0.44 17.15 -21.18
CA ALA A 34 1.52 18.14 -21.19
C ALA A 34 1.07 19.55 -20.70
N ILE A 35 -0.23 19.84 -20.78
CA ILE A 35 -0.84 21.08 -20.27
C ILE A 35 -0.97 21.05 -18.74
N GLY A 36 -1.27 19.89 -18.14
CA GLY A 36 -1.31 19.69 -16.68
C GLY A 36 0.06 19.84 -16.02
N THR A 37 1.14 19.50 -16.74
CA THR A 37 2.53 19.68 -16.29
C THR A 37 2.96 21.15 -16.31
N ALA A 38 2.41 21.97 -17.23
CA ALA A 38 2.83 23.35 -17.44
C ALA A 38 2.10 24.39 -16.56
N HIS A 39 0.88 24.09 -16.10
CA HIS A 39 0.04 25.05 -15.38
C HIS A 39 -0.38 24.61 -13.96
N GLY A 40 0.07 23.43 -13.51
CA GLY A 40 -0.47 22.80 -12.32
C GLY A 40 -1.86 22.22 -12.61
N ARG A 41 -2.15 21.02 -12.09
CA ARG A 41 -3.42 20.34 -12.32
C ARG A 41 -4.55 21.01 -11.53
N THR A 42 -5.73 21.09 -12.13
CA THR A 42 -6.95 21.52 -11.43
C THR A 42 -7.47 20.37 -10.59
N ILE A 43 -7.41 20.51 -9.27
CA ILE A 43 -7.98 19.53 -8.34
C ILE A 43 -9.45 19.93 -8.11
N PRO A 44 -10.42 19.03 -8.31
CA PRO A 44 -11.81 19.32 -8.02
C PRO A 44 -11.99 19.53 -6.50
N VAL A 45 -12.44 20.71 -6.12
CA VAL A 45 -12.83 21.06 -4.75
C VAL A 45 -14.35 21.27 -4.72
N ILE A 46 -15.11 20.24 -5.07
CA ILE A 46 -16.57 20.32 -5.16
C ILE A 46 -17.13 20.23 -3.74
N GLY A 47 -17.68 21.34 -3.23
CA GLY A 47 -18.39 21.37 -1.95
C GLY A 47 -17.51 21.30 -0.71
N SER A 48 -16.18 21.46 -0.84
CA SER A 48 -15.23 21.46 0.28
C SER A 48 -14.43 22.76 0.36
N THR A 49 -13.90 23.09 1.53
CA THR A 49 -12.93 24.19 1.68
C THR A 49 -11.48 23.76 1.50
N ARG A 50 -11.21 22.44 1.40
CA ARG A 50 -9.86 21.90 1.21
C ARG A 50 -9.79 20.87 0.07
N PRO A 51 -8.62 20.70 -0.57
CA PRO A 51 -8.43 19.62 -1.52
C PRO A 51 -8.50 18.24 -0.82
N PRO A 52 -8.88 17.19 -1.54
CA PRO A 52 -8.79 15.80 -1.06
C PRO A 52 -7.34 15.40 -0.73
N ILE A 53 -7.21 14.55 0.30
CA ILE A 53 -5.91 14.07 0.81
C ILE A 53 -5.26 13.13 -0.21
N PHE A 54 -5.99 12.13 -0.69
CA PHE A 54 -5.54 11.16 -1.66
C PHE A 54 -5.91 11.59 -3.08
N ASP A 55 -4.96 11.40 -3.99
CA ASP A 55 -5.14 11.52 -5.44
C ASP A 55 -4.46 10.32 -6.10
N VAL A 56 -5.27 9.38 -6.57
CA VAL A 56 -4.86 8.07 -7.05
C VAL A 56 -5.26 7.87 -8.50
N SER A 57 -4.30 7.52 -9.34
CA SER A 57 -4.48 7.24 -10.77
C SER A 57 -4.25 5.78 -11.06
N LEU A 58 -5.20 5.17 -11.78
CA LEU A 58 -5.13 3.75 -12.15
C LEU A 58 -4.48 3.50 -13.52
N ASN A 59 -4.18 4.58 -14.26
CA ASN A 59 -3.55 4.49 -15.57
C ASN A 59 -2.34 3.53 -15.67
N PRO A 60 -1.40 3.48 -14.70
CA PRO A 60 -0.28 2.53 -14.79
C PRO A 60 -0.70 1.05 -14.61
N LEU A 61 -1.80 0.80 -13.90
CA LEU A 61 -2.34 -0.54 -13.62
C LEU A 61 -3.04 -1.12 -14.85
N ASP A 62 -4.03 -0.42 -15.39
CA ASP A 62 -4.95 -0.94 -16.41
C ASP A 62 -5.06 -0.08 -17.68
N GLY A 63 -4.29 1.02 -17.76
CA GLY A 63 -4.36 1.98 -18.86
C GLY A 63 -5.60 2.87 -18.84
N SER A 64 -6.48 2.72 -17.85
CA SER A 64 -7.67 3.54 -17.71
C SER A 64 -7.31 5.00 -17.44
N GLN A 65 -8.25 5.89 -17.71
CA GLN A 65 -8.16 7.29 -17.35
C GLN A 65 -8.78 7.55 -15.97
N VAL A 66 -9.02 6.50 -15.18
CA VAL A 66 -9.68 6.62 -13.90
C VAL A 66 -8.73 7.25 -12.88
N ARG A 67 -9.25 8.26 -12.20
CA ARG A 67 -8.60 8.92 -11.08
C ARG A 67 -9.58 9.09 -9.93
N ILE A 68 -9.10 8.81 -8.73
CA ILE A 68 -9.88 8.78 -7.49
C ILE A 68 -9.30 9.84 -6.55
N TYR A 69 -10.18 10.69 -6.06
CA TYR A 69 -9.88 11.66 -5.01
C TYR A 69 -10.63 11.29 -3.74
N ALA A 70 -9.95 11.19 -2.61
CA ALA A 70 -10.57 10.80 -1.35
C ALA A 70 -9.85 11.40 -0.14
N ASP A 71 -10.47 11.33 1.03
CA ASP A 71 -9.86 11.76 2.28
C ASP A 71 -9.25 10.61 3.07
N GLU A 72 -9.84 9.42 3.02
CA GLU A 72 -9.29 8.20 3.63
C GLU A 72 -8.80 7.22 2.57
N ALA A 73 -7.76 6.43 2.91
CA ALA A 73 -7.30 5.33 2.06
C ALA A 73 -8.39 4.27 1.85
N ASP A 74 -9.22 4.03 2.88
CA ASP A 74 -10.36 3.13 2.81
C ASP A 74 -11.39 3.57 1.76
N ASP A 75 -11.58 4.88 1.56
CA ASP A 75 -12.49 5.40 0.55
C ASP A 75 -11.96 5.16 -0.87
N VAL A 76 -10.64 5.23 -1.06
CA VAL A 76 -10.00 4.85 -2.33
C VAL A 76 -10.27 3.37 -2.61
N LEU A 77 -10.00 2.50 -1.63
CA LEU A 77 -10.24 1.06 -1.80
C LEU A 77 -11.73 0.73 -1.96
N ALA A 78 -12.61 1.46 -1.30
CA ALA A 78 -14.06 1.34 -1.48
C ALA A 78 -14.51 1.63 -2.91
N VAL A 79 -13.87 2.58 -3.60
CA VAL A 79 -14.12 2.83 -5.02
C VAL A 79 -13.55 1.70 -5.88
N LEU A 80 -12.35 1.21 -5.57
CA LEU A 80 -11.65 0.19 -6.37
C LEU A 80 -12.28 -1.21 -6.26
N LEU A 81 -12.64 -1.60 -5.05
CA LEU A 81 -13.08 -2.93 -4.68
C LEU A 81 -14.62 -3.03 -4.60
N GLY A 82 -15.31 -1.89 -4.63
CA GLY A 82 -16.75 -1.81 -4.73
C GLY A 82 -17.50 -2.12 -3.43
N THR A 83 -18.77 -2.49 -3.58
CA THR A 83 -19.74 -2.60 -2.47
C THR A 83 -19.43 -3.72 -1.49
N GLU A 84 -18.75 -4.76 -1.92
CA GLU A 84 -18.36 -5.88 -1.06
C GLU A 84 -17.36 -5.42 0.00
N TYR A 85 -16.31 -4.72 -0.42
CA TYR A 85 -15.33 -4.09 0.47
C TYR A 85 -15.98 -3.10 1.44
N GLN A 86 -16.84 -2.21 0.93
CA GLN A 86 -17.56 -1.24 1.75
C GLN A 86 -18.41 -1.91 2.83
N SER A 87 -19.14 -2.96 2.46
CA SER A 87 -20.00 -3.71 3.38
C SER A 87 -19.17 -4.41 4.46
N GLN A 88 -18.03 -4.99 4.07
CA GLN A 88 -17.14 -5.67 5.00
C GLN A 88 -16.46 -4.70 5.96
N LEU A 89 -15.95 -3.57 5.46
CA LEU A 89 -15.37 -2.51 6.28
C LEU A 89 -16.40 -1.95 7.28
N ALA A 90 -17.64 -1.74 6.85
CA ALA A 90 -18.72 -1.28 7.73
C ALA A 90 -19.02 -2.26 8.86
N ARG A 91 -18.93 -3.58 8.61
CA ARG A 91 -19.07 -4.61 9.66
C ARG A 91 -17.93 -4.53 10.68
N CYS A 92 -16.69 -4.44 10.22
CA CYS A 92 -15.54 -4.27 11.12
C CYS A 92 -15.71 -3.03 12.01
N LYS A 93 -16.05 -1.88 11.42
CA LYS A 93 -16.31 -0.63 12.15
C LYS A 93 -17.46 -0.76 13.16
N GLN A 94 -18.53 -1.51 12.81
CA GLN A 94 -19.65 -1.75 13.73
C GLN A 94 -19.26 -2.64 14.91
N ILE A 95 -18.49 -3.70 14.69
CA ILE A 95 -18.01 -4.59 15.76
C ILE A 95 -17.09 -3.82 16.71
N GLU A 96 -16.16 -3.04 16.17
CA GLU A 96 -15.27 -2.18 16.97
C GLU A 96 -16.06 -1.17 17.81
N ALA A 97 -17.06 -0.50 17.22
CA ALA A 97 -17.92 0.42 17.96
C ALA A 97 -18.68 -0.29 19.10
N ASN A 98 -19.27 -1.46 18.83
CA ASN A 98 -19.96 -2.27 19.84
C ASN A 98 -19.01 -2.70 20.97
N TYR A 99 -17.76 -3.04 20.64
CA TYR A 99 -16.74 -3.40 21.62
C TYR A 99 -16.39 -2.24 22.54
N MET A 100 -16.27 -1.02 21.99
CA MET A 100 -15.98 0.20 22.76
C MET A 100 -17.14 0.62 23.68
N GLU A 101 -18.37 0.18 23.39
CA GLU A 101 -19.54 0.43 24.26
C GLU A 101 -19.63 -0.54 25.46
N LEU A 102 -18.86 -1.64 25.46
CA LEU A 102 -18.82 -2.57 26.58
C LEU A 102 -18.18 -1.95 27.83
N SER A 103 -18.63 -2.40 29.01
CA SER A 103 -17.94 -2.07 30.26
C SER A 103 -16.55 -2.72 30.31
N ASP A 104 -15.60 -2.14 31.06
CA ASP A 104 -14.25 -2.72 31.23
C ASP A 104 -14.29 -4.19 31.67
N SER A 105 -15.25 -4.56 32.54
CA SER A 105 -15.44 -5.96 32.97
C SER A 105 -15.94 -6.87 31.87
N ASP A 106 -16.78 -6.37 30.95
CA ASP A 106 -17.29 -7.15 29.83
C ASP A 106 -16.26 -7.26 28.70
N GLN A 107 -15.44 -6.21 28.50
CA GLN A 107 -14.31 -6.22 27.56
C GLN A 107 -13.26 -7.28 27.90
N MET A 108 -13.01 -7.51 29.20
CA MET A 108 -12.13 -8.58 29.69
C MET A 108 -12.84 -9.92 29.87
N GLY A 109 -14.17 -9.94 29.78
CA GLY A 109 -15.00 -11.12 29.93
C GLY A 109 -15.20 -11.91 28.64
N SER A 110 -16.09 -12.90 28.69
CA SER A 110 -16.42 -13.73 27.51
C SER A 110 -17.01 -12.92 26.36
N ALA A 111 -17.78 -11.87 26.65
CA ALA A 111 -18.38 -11.02 25.63
C ALA A 111 -17.31 -10.28 24.80
N GLY A 112 -16.32 -9.67 25.47
CA GLY A 112 -15.20 -9.03 24.80
C GLY A 112 -14.32 -10.02 24.03
N HIS A 113 -14.11 -11.24 24.53
CA HIS A 113 -13.40 -12.28 23.79
C HIS A 113 -14.11 -12.65 22.48
N THR A 114 -15.41 -12.94 22.54
CA THR A 114 -16.20 -13.28 21.36
C THR A 114 -16.21 -12.16 20.32
N MET A 115 -16.33 -10.89 20.74
CA MET A 115 -16.29 -9.77 19.80
C MET A 115 -14.91 -9.60 19.14
N ARG A 116 -13.81 -9.89 19.85
CA ARG A 116 -12.47 -9.87 19.25
C ARG A 116 -12.29 -10.99 18.23
N GLU A 117 -12.75 -12.22 18.55
CA GLU A 117 -12.72 -13.33 17.59
C GLU A 117 -13.56 -13.03 16.34
N GLU A 118 -14.73 -12.40 16.52
CA GLU A 118 -15.58 -11.96 15.41
C GLU A 118 -14.87 -10.87 14.58
N PHE A 119 -14.27 -9.88 15.24
CA PHE A 119 -13.49 -8.83 14.57
C PHE A 119 -12.32 -9.41 13.77
N ASP A 120 -11.53 -10.30 14.36
CA ASP A 120 -10.38 -10.94 13.69
C ASP A 120 -10.83 -11.74 12.45
N SER A 121 -11.98 -12.43 12.54
CA SER A 121 -12.57 -13.13 11.40
C SER A 121 -12.99 -12.16 10.30
N GLU A 122 -13.67 -11.06 10.64
CA GLU A 122 -14.13 -10.07 9.65
C GLU A 122 -12.96 -9.27 9.02
N VAL A 123 -11.90 -9.00 9.78
CA VAL A 123 -10.64 -8.42 9.28
C VAL A 123 -9.93 -9.38 8.33
N THR A 124 -9.92 -10.67 8.63
CA THR A 124 -9.39 -11.70 7.72
C THR A 124 -10.17 -11.71 6.41
N LEU A 125 -11.50 -11.62 6.44
CA LEU A 125 -12.28 -11.52 5.20
C LEU A 125 -11.97 -10.22 4.42
N LEU A 126 -11.78 -9.10 5.13
CA LEU A 126 -11.41 -7.83 4.50
C LEU A 126 -10.04 -7.91 3.80
N GLY A 127 -9.06 -8.54 4.43
CA GLY A 127 -7.75 -8.79 3.84
C GLY A 127 -7.80 -9.68 2.61
N MET A 128 -8.67 -10.69 2.58
CA MET A 128 -8.86 -11.55 1.39
C MET A 128 -9.49 -10.78 0.20
N ILE A 129 -10.42 -9.85 0.46
CA ILE A 129 -10.98 -8.97 -0.58
C ILE A 129 -9.86 -8.09 -1.18
N ARG A 130 -9.05 -7.46 -0.32
CA ARG A 130 -7.88 -6.67 -0.74
C ARG A 130 -6.89 -7.53 -1.52
N GLY A 131 -6.64 -8.75 -1.05
CA GLY A 131 -5.73 -9.73 -1.64
C GLY A 131 -6.06 -10.11 -3.07
N THR A 132 -7.35 -10.21 -3.40
CA THR A 132 -7.80 -10.50 -4.78
C THR A 132 -7.38 -9.39 -5.75
N PHE A 133 -7.54 -8.14 -5.34
CA PHE A 133 -7.07 -7.00 -6.14
C PHE A 133 -5.54 -6.90 -6.15
N ALA A 134 -4.91 -7.10 -5.00
CA ALA A 134 -3.45 -7.10 -4.85
C ALA A 134 -2.80 -8.14 -5.76
N HIS A 135 -3.43 -9.29 -6.02
CA HIS A 135 -2.90 -10.30 -6.96
C HIS A 135 -2.77 -9.78 -8.40
N THR A 136 -3.79 -9.06 -8.89
CA THR A 136 -3.75 -8.45 -10.22
C THR A 136 -2.68 -7.37 -10.27
N ALA A 137 -2.61 -6.55 -9.22
CA ALA A 137 -1.62 -5.48 -9.11
C ALA A 137 -0.19 -6.01 -8.99
N ARG A 138 0.01 -7.12 -8.28
CA ARG A 138 1.27 -7.88 -8.16
C ARG A 138 1.74 -8.39 -9.51
N ALA A 139 0.85 -8.98 -10.32
CA ALA A 139 1.19 -9.43 -11.67
C ALA A 139 1.68 -8.27 -12.54
N ARG A 140 0.99 -7.13 -12.46
CA ARG A 140 1.36 -5.91 -13.18
C ARG A 140 2.69 -5.34 -12.70
N ALA A 141 2.92 -5.27 -11.39
CA ALA A 141 4.20 -4.86 -10.81
C ALA A 141 5.35 -5.74 -11.31
N GLN A 142 5.14 -7.06 -11.32
CA GLN A 142 6.15 -8.00 -11.79
C GLN A 142 6.48 -7.77 -13.27
N GLN A 143 5.49 -7.49 -14.12
CA GLN A 143 5.75 -7.10 -15.52
C GLN A 143 6.66 -5.88 -15.61
N LEU A 144 6.37 -4.83 -14.83
CA LEU A 144 7.18 -3.60 -14.82
C LEU A 144 8.63 -3.87 -14.36
N VAL A 145 8.82 -4.72 -13.36
CA VAL A 145 10.16 -5.15 -12.91
C VAL A 145 10.87 -5.95 -13.98
N ASN A 146 10.19 -6.91 -14.61
CA ASN A 146 10.77 -7.74 -15.67
C ASN A 146 11.19 -6.88 -16.87
N ASP A 147 10.37 -5.89 -17.25
CA ASP A 147 10.67 -4.97 -18.35
C ASP A 147 11.87 -4.08 -18.03
N LYS A 148 11.98 -3.58 -16.79
CA LYS A 148 13.18 -2.84 -16.32
C LYS A 148 14.44 -3.71 -16.36
N ALA A 149 14.35 -4.96 -15.91
CA ALA A 149 15.48 -5.89 -15.92
C ALA A 149 15.93 -6.23 -17.35
N LYS A 150 15.00 -6.39 -18.30
CA LYS A 150 15.32 -6.57 -19.73
C LYS A 150 15.96 -5.33 -20.33
N ALA A 151 15.50 -4.13 -19.96
CA ALA A 151 16.06 -2.88 -20.46
C ALA A 151 17.48 -2.60 -19.90
N SER A 152 17.77 -3.02 -18.67
CA SER A 152 19.08 -2.82 -18.03
C SER A 152 20.13 -3.88 -18.38
N GLY A 153 19.72 -5.01 -18.96
CA GLY A 153 20.60 -6.15 -19.21
C GLY A 153 20.74 -7.12 -18.02
N ALA A 154 20.01 -6.88 -16.93
CA ALA A 154 20.02 -7.76 -15.75
C ALA A 154 19.30 -9.10 -16.04
N TRP A 155 18.34 -9.09 -16.96
CA TRP A 155 17.57 -10.28 -17.35
C TRP A 155 18.45 -11.41 -17.90
N GLU A 156 19.52 -11.07 -18.61
CA GLU A 156 20.45 -12.00 -19.24
C GLU A 156 21.33 -12.74 -18.23
N ALA A 157 21.50 -12.18 -17.03
CA ALA A 157 22.24 -12.83 -15.94
C ALA A 157 21.41 -13.91 -15.23
N LEU A 158 20.10 -13.94 -15.45
CA LEU A 158 19.19 -14.89 -14.82
C LEU A 158 19.28 -16.28 -15.45
N THR A 159 19.18 -17.30 -14.59
CA THR A 159 18.98 -18.68 -15.01
C THR A 159 17.64 -18.84 -15.73
N ASP A 160 17.50 -19.91 -16.53
CA ASP A 160 16.23 -20.21 -17.21
C ASP A 160 15.09 -20.44 -16.20
N GLN A 161 15.39 -20.99 -15.03
CA GLN A 161 14.42 -21.22 -13.96
C GLN A 161 13.93 -19.90 -13.34
N GLU A 162 14.84 -18.96 -13.04
CA GLU A 162 14.47 -17.64 -12.50
C GLU A 162 13.64 -16.86 -13.51
N ARG A 163 14.01 -16.87 -14.79
CA ARG A 163 13.22 -16.24 -15.86
C ARG A 163 11.82 -16.83 -15.95
N THR A 164 11.70 -18.15 -15.88
CA THR A 164 10.39 -18.84 -15.89
C THR A 164 9.52 -18.40 -14.71
N ILE A 165 10.09 -18.32 -13.50
CA ILE A 165 9.35 -17.90 -12.30
C ILE A 165 8.89 -16.44 -12.43
N LEU A 166 9.77 -15.54 -12.88
CA LEU A 166 9.44 -14.12 -13.07
C LEU A 166 8.38 -13.93 -14.16
N GLU A 167 8.42 -14.71 -15.24
CA GLU A 167 7.41 -14.71 -16.30
C GLU A 167 6.06 -15.22 -15.81
N GLN A 168 6.04 -16.30 -15.03
CA GLN A 168 4.83 -16.83 -14.39
C GLN A 168 4.26 -15.85 -13.37
N ALA A 169 5.11 -15.21 -12.57
CA ALA A 169 4.69 -14.16 -11.65
C ALA A 169 4.10 -12.96 -12.42
N ALA A 170 4.57 -12.66 -13.63
CA ALA A 170 3.99 -11.61 -14.46
C ALA A 170 2.66 -11.99 -15.15
N ASP A 171 2.23 -13.24 -15.07
CA ASP A 171 1.00 -13.72 -15.71
C ASP A 171 -0.24 -13.28 -14.92
N MET A 172 -1.03 -12.37 -15.50
CA MET A 172 -2.28 -11.89 -14.92
C MET A 172 -3.41 -12.95 -14.95
N THR A 173 -3.23 -14.04 -15.69
CA THR A 173 -4.20 -15.15 -15.77
C THR A 173 -3.87 -16.29 -14.81
N SER A 174 -2.66 -16.30 -14.25
CA SER A 174 -2.27 -17.30 -13.28
C SER A 174 -2.77 -16.93 -11.90
N GLU A 175 -3.47 -17.85 -11.23
CA GLU A 175 -3.86 -17.74 -9.82
C GLU A 175 -2.76 -18.27 -8.87
N THR A 176 -1.63 -18.73 -9.40
CA THR A 176 -0.59 -19.34 -8.57
C THR A 176 0.31 -18.28 -7.92
N ALA A 177 0.44 -18.37 -6.60
CA ALA A 177 1.44 -17.64 -5.83
C ALA A 177 2.87 -17.90 -6.35
N PRO A 178 3.71 -16.87 -6.52
CA PRO A 178 5.11 -17.06 -6.84
C PRO A 178 5.85 -17.64 -5.62
N VAL A 179 6.42 -18.83 -5.73
CA VAL A 179 7.11 -19.51 -4.61
C VAL A 179 8.63 -19.52 -4.74
N GLY A 180 9.22 -18.76 -5.68
CA GLY A 180 10.66 -18.79 -5.91
C GLY A 180 11.19 -20.19 -6.30
N ILE A 181 12.48 -20.44 -6.05
CA ILE A 181 13.12 -21.73 -6.31
C ILE A 181 12.94 -22.62 -5.09
N VAL A 182 12.19 -23.72 -5.25
CA VAL A 182 11.93 -24.66 -4.15
C VAL A 182 13.18 -25.44 -3.77
N LYS A 183 13.63 -25.29 -2.52
CA LYS A 183 14.78 -25.99 -1.94
C LYS A 183 14.38 -26.66 -0.61
N GLU A 184 15.10 -27.72 -0.23
CA GLU A 184 15.00 -28.26 1.13
C GLU A 184 15.77 -27.34 2.09
N MET A 185 15.09 -26.80 3.09
CA MET A 185 15.68 -25.93 4.10
C MET A 185 15.18 -26.29 5.50
N THR A 186 16.00 -25.97 6.49
CA THR A 186 15.62 -26.02 7.90
C THR A 186 15.10 -24.65 8.30
N ILE A 187 13.79 -24.56 8.54
CA ILE A 187 13.10 -23.32 8.91
C ILE A 187 12.67 -23.38 10.38
N PRO A 188 12.56 -22.23 11.09
CA PRO A 188 11.91 -22.19 12.39
C PRO A 188 10.48 -22.71 12.32
N ASP A 189 10.06 -23.52 13.29
CA ASP A 189 8.68 -23.97 13.40
C ASP A 189 7.78 -22.79 13.83
N PRO A 190 6.83 -22.34 12.98
CA PRO A 190 5.95 -21.22 13.32
C PRO A 190 4.99 -21.55 14.47
N THR A 191 4.77 -22.83 14.77
CA THR A 191 3.88 -23.30 15.84
C THR A 191 4.60 -23.61 17.14
N HIS A 192 5.92 -23.84 17.11
CA HIS A 192 6.73 -24.18 18.29
C HIS A 192 8.01 -23.34 18.34
N PRO A 193 8.01 -22.18 19.04
CA PRO A 193 9.19 -21.33 19.16
C PRO A 193 10.42 -22.10 19.66
N GLY A 194 11.54 -22.00 18.92
CA GLY A 194 12.80 -22.69 19.23
C GLY A 194 12.96 -24.08 18.60
N HIS A 195 11.94 -24.59 17.91
CA HIS A 195 12.05 -25.78 17.09
C HIS A 195 12.32 -25.42 15.63
N THR A 196 12.89 -26.36 14.88
CA THR A 196 13.06 -26.22 13.43
C THR A 196 12.43 -27.40 12.70
N LEU A 197 11.91 -27.13 11.52
CA LEU A 197 11.35 -28.11 10.61
C LEU A 197 12.21 -28.14 9.35
N THR A 198 12.56 -29.33 8.88
CA THR A 198 13.12 -29.50 7.54
C THR A 198 11.95 -29.63 6.57
N GLY A 199 11.85 -28.68 5.63
CA GLY A 199 10.74 -28.59 4.69
C GLY A 199 11.21 -28.11 3.33
N ARG A 200 10.34 -28.28 2.33
CA ARG A 200 10.54 -27.68 1.00
C ARG A 200 9.96 -26.27 1.03
N VAL A 201 10.81 -25.27 0.92
CA VAL A 201 10.42 -23.85 0.93
C VAL A 201 10.95 -23.15 -0.30
N GLY A 202 10.29 -22.06 -0.65
CA GLY A 202 10.71 -21.16 -1.70
C GLY A 202 11.88 -20.29 -1.27
N GLU A 203 12.93 -20.23 -2.08
CA GLU A 203 14.03 -19.27 -1.91
C GLU A 203 14.15 -18.42 -3.18
N TRP A 204 14.35 -17.11 -3.00
CA TRP A 204 14.64 -16.18 -4.09
C TRP A 204 16.00 -15.53 -3.87
N GLY A 205 16.92 -15.76 -4.80
CA GLY A 205 18.28 -15.21 -4.74
C GLY A 205 18.75 -14.46 -5.97
N ALA A 206 17.84 -14.19 -6.90
CA ALA A 206 18.14 -13.39 -8.08
C ALA A 206 18.28 -11.90 -7.72
N ASP A 207 19.03 -11.16 -8.54
CA ASP A 207 19.20 -9.69 -8.47
C ASP A 207 18.00 -8.93 -9.09
N VAL A 208 16.98 -9.65 -9.56
CA VAL A 208 15.72 -9.08 -10.05
C VAL A 208 14.65 -9.35 -9.00
N ASP A 209 13.98 -8.28 -8.55
CA ASP A 209 12.96 -8.35 -7.50
C ASP A 209 11.82 -9.33 -7.88
N LEU A 210 11.44 -10.18 -6.93
CA LEU A 210 10.22 -10.97 -7.00
C LEU A 210 9.11 -10.26 -6.20
N ILE A 211 7.99 -9.99 -6.87
CA ILE A 211 6.84 -9.32 -6.28
C ILE A 211 5.87 -10.35 -5.72
N LEU A 212 5.60 -10.26 -4.43
CA LEU A 212 4.76 -11.16 -3.65
C LEU A 212 3.50 -10.42 -3.19
N ASN A 213 2.40 -11.15 -3.04
CA ASN A 213 1.17 -10.67 -2.43
C ASN A 213 1.02 -11.36 -1.07
N GLU A 214 0.82 -10.61 0.00
CA GLU A 214 0.84 -11.16 1.36
C GLU A 214 -0.19 -12.28 1.59
N VAL A 215 -1.39 -12.17 0.99
CA VAL A 215 -2.44 -13.20 1.14
C VAL A 215 -2.11 -14.53 0.48
N ASP A 216 -1.12 -14.56 -0.40
CA ASP A 216 -0.67 -15.77 -1.10
C ASP A 216 0.16 -16.68 -0.19
N TYR A 217 0.38 -16.30 1.08
CA TYR A 217 1.20 -17.04 2.03
C TYR A 217 0.57 -17.12 3.42
N TYR A 218 1.16 -17.95 4.29
CA TYR A 218 0.83 -18.03 5.70
C TYR A 218 0.97 -16.65 6.39
N PRO A 219 0.01 -16.24 7.25
CA PRO A 219 -1.09 -17.04 7.81
C PRO A 219 -2.38 -17.07 6.98
N TRP A 220 -2.46 -16.35 5.86
CA TRP A 220 -3.65 -16.24 5.03
C TRP A 220 -3.97 -17.54 4.27
N CYS A 221 -2.94 -18.28 3.90
CA CYS A 221 -3.07 -19.62 3.31
C CYS A 221 -1.97 -20.57 3.80
N GLU A 222 -2.01 -21.84 3.36
CA GLU A 222 -1.06 -22.87 3.81
C GLU A 222 0.31 -22.81 3.11
N VAL A 223 0.52 -21.85 2.20
CA VAL A 223 1.78 -21.71 1.46
C VAL A 223 2.82 -20.98 2.34
N PRO A 224 4.00 -21.56 2.60
CA PRO A 224 5.05 -20.88 3.34
C PRO A 224 5.57 -19.63 2.60
N PRO A 225 5.95 -18.55 3.31
CA PRO A 225 6.51 -17.36 2.68
C PRO A 225 7.84 -17.68 1.98
N VAL A 226 8.15 -16.91 0.94
CA VAL A 226 9.41 -17.02 0.20
C VAL A 226 10.54 -16.41 1.00
N PHE A 227 11.66 -17.12 1.09
CA PHE A 227 12.89 -16.64 1.74
C PHE A 227 13.73 -15.84 0.75
N SER A 228 14.25 -14.71 1.20
CA SER A 228 15.25 -13.94 0.47
C SER A 228 16.64 -14.52 0.72
N GLN A 229 17.48 -14.55 -0.31
CA GLN A 229 18.90 -14.86 -0.16
C GLN A 229 19.71 -14.02 -1.13
N VAL A 230 20.28 -12.91 -0.65
CA VAL A 230 21.07 -11.99 -1.49
C VAL A 230 22.54 -12.11 -1.13
N THR A 231 23.43 -12.13 -2.13
CA THR A 231 24.87 -12.01 -1.89
C THR A 231 25.26 -10.54 -1.93
N ILE A 232 25.73 -10.01 -0.81
CA ILE A 232 26.19 -8.63 -0.69
C ILE A 232 27.71 -8.61 -0.67
N THR A 233 28.32 -7.72 -1.46
CA THR A 233 29.76 -7.48 -1.43
C THR A 233 30.04 -6.14 -0.74
N ASP A 234 30.83 -6.17 0.33
CA ASP A 234 31.23 -4.95 1.04
C ASP A 234 32.25 -4.10 0.24
N THR A 235 32.54 -2.89 0.74
CA THR A 235 33.53 -1.98 0.13
C THR A 235 34.96 -2.52 0.12
N GLN A 236 35.24 -3.63 0.82
CA GLN A 236 36.54 -4.31 0.88
C GLN A 236 36.59 -5.53 -0.05
N GLY A 237 35.49 -5.86 -0.73
CA GLY A 237 35.38 -7.00 -1.64
C GLY A 237 34.98 -8.32 -0.95
N ASN A 238 34.65 -8.32 0.34
CA ASN A 238 34.16 -9.52 1.01
C ASN A 238 32.69 -9.74 0.64
N SER A 239 32.34 -10.98 0.30
CA SER A 239 30.96 -11.36 0.01
C SER A 239 30.34 -12.11 1.18
N TYR A 240 29.12 -11.73 1.55
CA TYR A 240 28.32 -12.41 2.56
C TYR A 240 26.90 -12.62 2.05
N VAL A 241 26.26 -13.66 2.57
CA VAL A 241 24.85 -13.96 2.27
C VAL A 241 24.00 -13.23 3.30
N ASP A 242 23.04 -12.45 2.82
CA ASP A 242 22.01 -11.82 3.61
C ASP A 242 20.66 -12.47 3.30
N ASP A 243 20.11 -13.14 4.31
CA ASP A 243 18.84 -13.85 4.28
C ASP A 243 17.76 -13.16 5.13
N SER A 244 18.05 -11.97 5.65
CA SER A 244 17.22 -11.28 6.66
C SER A 244 16.53 -10.02 6.13
N SER A 245 17.18 -9.29 5.23
CA SER A 245 16.76 -7.96 4.79
C SER A 245 15.67 -7.93 3.72
N LYS A 246 15.40 -9.08 3.07
CA LYS A 246 14.42 -9.20 1.97
C LYS A 246 14.68 -8.25 0.80
N LEU A 247 15.95 -7.92 0.53
CA LEU A 247 16.31 -6.89 -0.46
C LEU A 247 15.79 -7.17 -1.87
N ASN A 248 15.69 -8.44 -2.28
CA ASN A 248 15.21 -8.86 -3.59
C ASN A 248 13.76 -9.36 -3.61
N LEU A 249 13.01 -9.10 -2.53
CA LEU A 249 11.58 -9.35 -2.44
C LEU A 249 10.85 -8.03 -2.23
N ARG A 250 9.70 -7.88 -2.88
CA ARG A 250 8.75 -6.79 -2.58
C ARG A 250 7.42 -7.43 -2.24
N ILE A 251 6.88 -7.14 -1.07
CA ILE A 251 5.64 -7.74 -0.57
C ILE A 251 4.59 -6.64 -0.61
N ILE A 252 3.48 -6.90 -1.29
CA ILE A 252 2.28 -6.05 -1.23
C ILE A 252 1.49 -6.48 0.00
N ARG A 253 1.43 -5.60 1.00
CA ARG A 253 0.69 -5.82 2.24
C ARG A 253 -0.78 -5.54 2.06
N VAL A 254 -1.62 -6.27 2.78
CA VAL A 254 -3.09 -6.12 2.72
C VAL A 254 -3.73 -5.80 4.08
N ASP A 255 -2.92 -5.73 5.14
CA ASP A 255 -3.37 -5.51 6.51
C ASP A 255 -4.13 -4.18 6.67
N SER A 256 -3.68 -3.14 5.96
CA SER A 256 -4.31 -1.82 5.96
C SER A 256 -4.48 -1.24 4.55
N ALA A 257 -5.45 -0.34 4.40
CA ALA A 257 -5.66 0.35 3.13
C ALA A 257 -4.49 1.28 2.77
N GLU A 258 -3.88 1.91 3.78
CA GLU A 258 -2.73 2.80 3.60
C GLU A 258 -1.51 2.05 3.09
N GLU A 259 -1.13 0.95 3.74
CA GLU A 259 0.03 0.15 3.32
C GLU A 259 -0.18 -0.46 1.93
N LEU A 260 -1.39 -0.95 1.63
CA LEU A 260 -1.69 -1.47 0.29
C LEU A 260 -1.47 -0.38 -0.77
N LEU A 261 -2.01 0.83 -0.56
CA LEU A 261 -1.86 1.91 -1.53
C LEU A 261 -0.41 2.43 -1.61
N GLU A 262 0.31 2.46 -0.50
CA GLU A 262 1.73 2.81 -0.45
C GLU A 262 2.57 1.82 -1.26
N ASP A 263 2.45 0.52 -0.99
CA ASP A 263 3.18 -0.54 -1.68
C ASP A 263 2.90 -0.52 -3.19
N LEU A 264 1.63 -0.32 -3.58
CA LEU A 264 1.25 -0.20 -5.00
C LEU A 264 1.82 1.06 -5.67
N GLY A 265 1.92 2.16 -4.92
CA GLY A 265 2.52 3.40 -5.37
C GLY A 265 4.03 3.28 -5.59
N GLU A 266 4.73 2.65 -4.65
CA GLU A 266 6.18 2.38 -4.72
C GLU A 266 6.53 1.45 -5.88
N LEU A 267 5.71 0.44 -6.13
CA LEU A 267 5.85 -0.47 -7.27
C LEU A 267 5.50 0.18 -8.62
N GLY A 268 4.96 1.41 -8.60
CA GLY A 268 4.56 2.15 -9.80
C GLY A 268 3.34 1.56 -10.51
N VAL A 269 2.55 0.74 -9.81
CA VAL A 269 1.31 0.14 -10.34
C VAL A 269 0.17 1.16 -10.31
N ILE A 270 0.18 2.05 -9.33
CA ILE A 270 -0.67 3.23 -9.30
C ILE A 270 0.20 4.48 -9.22
N SER A 271 -0.36 5.63 -9.60
CA SER A 271 0.25 6.92 -9.25
C SER A 271 -0.55 7.52 -8.12
N MET A 272 0.10 7.73 -6.97
CA MET A 272 -0.53 8.28 -5.77
C MET A 272 0.16 9.58 -5.35
N THR A 273 -0.62 10.56 -4.92
CA THR A 273 -0.15 11.75 -4.22
C THR A 273 -0.96 11.94 -2.95
N VAL A 274 -0.27 11.99 -1.80
CA VAL A 274 -0.88 12.28 -0.50
C VAL A 274 -0.60 13.74 -0.14
N ARG A 275 -1.67 14.50 0.16
CA ARG A 275 -1.60 15.92 0.50
C ARG A 275 -1.84 16.13 2.00
N PRO A 276 -1.24 17.16 2.61
CA PRO A 276 -1.56 17.49 3.99
C PRO A 276 -3.04 17.88 4.14
N ALA A 277 -3.70 17.32 5.15
CA ALA A 277 -5.13 17.53 5.44
C ALA A 277 -5.47 18.98 5.83
N VAL A 278 -4.49 19.75 6.30
CA VAL A 278 -4.70 21.13 6.73
C VAL A 278 -4.47 22.06 5.54
N PRO A 279 -5.47 22.84 5.10
CA PRO A 279 -5.19 23.93 4.18
C PRO A 279 -4.16 24.83 4.87
N VAL A 280 -3.02 25.03 4.22
CA VAL A 280 -2.02 25.99 4.68
C VAL A 280 -2.73 27.33 4.73
N ASP A 281 -3.21 27.70 5.92
CA ASP A 281 -3.86 28.97 6.16
C ASP A 281 -2.95 30.07 5.62
N ALA A 282 -3.49 31.18 5.15
CA ALA A 282 -2.69 32.22 4.48
C ALA A 282 -1.50 32.71 5.34
N ILE A 283 -1.60 32.52 6.66
CA ILE A 283 -0.60 32.80 7.69
C ILE A 283 0.62 31.87 7.60
N PHE A 284 0.44 30.61 7.18
CA PHE A 284 1.49 29.59 7.08
C PHE A 284 2.11 29.48 5.68
N ARG A 285 1.59 30.18 4.67
CA ARG A 285 2.15 30.19 3.29
C ARG A 285 3.63 30.56 3.22
N PRO A 286 4.17 31.53 3.98
CA PRO A 286 5.60 31.83 3.96
C PRO A 286 6.44 30.62 4.39
N ASN A 287 6.02 29.93 5.44
CA ASN A 287 6.75 28.77 5.98
C ASN A 287 6.54 27.52 5.12
N TYR A 288 5.38 27.36 4.47
CA TYR A 288 5.13 26.23 3.59
C TYR A 288 5.99 26.27 2.33
N ALA A 289 6.21 27.46 1.74
CA ALA A 289 7.13 27.61 0.62
C ALA A 289 8.56 27.21 1.01
N GLU A 290 9.01 27.59 2.21
CA GLU A 290 10.30 27.17 2.76
C GLU A 290 10.36 25.66 3.03
N THR A 291 9.32 25.06 3.60
CA THR A 291 9.27 23.61 3.86
C THR A 291 9.22 22.78 2.57
N VAL A 292 8.47 23.23 1.56
CA VAL A 292 8.43 22.59 0.25
C VAL A 292 9.77 22.73 -0.45
N GLN A 293 10.39 23.91 -0.43
CA GLN A 293 11.72 24.12 -1.00
C GLN A 293 12.77 23.26 -0.28
N ALA A 294 12.75 23.20 1.05
CA ALA A 294 13.65 22.35 1.83
C ALA A 294 13.49 20.86 1.49
N ARG A 295 12.26 20.39 1.25
CA ARG A 295 12.00 19.02 0.79
C ARG A 295 12.48 18.77 -0.65
N ILE A 296 12.28 19.72 -1.55
CA ILE A 296 12.81 19.65 -2.92
C ILE A 296 14.34 19.59 -2.86
N ASP A 297 14.98 20.44 -2.07
CA ASP A 297 16.43 20.49 -1.93
C ASP A 297 16.98 19.21 -1.29
N ALA A 298 16.29 18.66 -0.30
CA ALA A 298 16.64 17.37 0.31
C ALA A 298 16.53 16.21 -0.70
N ASN A 299 15.46 16.17 -1.49
CA ASN A 299 15.27 15.15 -2.52
C ASN A 299 16.30 15.28 -3.65
N LEU A 300 16.63 16.51 -4.06
CA LEU A 300 17.68 16.77 -5.06
C LEU A 300 19.07 16.40 -4.53
N SER A 301 19.33 16.63 -3.24
CA SER A 301 20.60 16.23 -2.60
C SER A 301 20.71 14.72 -2.51
N ALA A 302 19.65 14.03 -2.07
CA ALA A 302 19.60 12.56 -2.03
C ALA A 302 19.71 11.92 -3.44
N ALA A 303 19.24 12.61 -4.49
CA ALA A 303 19.40 12.17 -5.87
C ALA A 303 20.79 12.45 -6.46
N ALA A 304 21.57 13.35 -5.85
CA ALA A 304 22.95 13.66 -6.26
C ALA A 304 23.99 12.79 -5.55
N ASP A 305 23.60 12.15 -4.43
CA ASP A 305 24.44 11.22 -3.66
C ASP A 305 24.27 9.75 -4.10
N ASN A 306 23.45 9.48 -5.12
CA ASN A 306 23.32 8.20 -5.84
C ASN A 306 23.91 8.33 -7.26
#